data_AF-A0A7S3R359-F1
#
_entry.id   AF-A0A7S3R359-F1
#
_cell.length_a   1.000
_cell.length_b   1.000
_cell.length_c   1.000
_cell.angle_alpha   90.00
_cell.angle_beta   90.00
_cell.angle_gamma   90.00
#
_symmetry.space_group_name_H-M   'P 1'
#
loop_
_entity.id
_entity.type
_entity.pdbx_description
1 polymer ?
#
loop_
_entity_poly.entity_id
_entity_poly.type
_entity_poly.pdbx_seq_one_letter_code
_entity_poly.pdbx_strand_id
1 'polypeptide(L)'
;MHSHIMSTNSRYVDVRNMACFVIEQLLMLVGPKLNHEARRAIYPELIKRLDDSSNQVRVAACKALAVFCTTMNADYCETNSGYLAAGVVIHMDDSEMSVQEAACSVLEALAARKPHPVRLEIMKVRDRFRSKHYCDRVLAACEKPQT
;
A
#
# COMPACT_ATOMS: atom_id res chain seq x y z
N MET A 1 30.37 13.50 -18.53
CA MET A 1 29.06 13.04 -19.05
C MET A 1 28.31 12.12 -18.08
N HIS A 2 29.00 11.30 -17.26
CA HIS A 2 28.36 10.46 -16.22
C HIS A 2 27.73 11.21 -15.03
N SER A 3 28.26 12.37 -14.63
CA SER A 3 27.73 13.14 -13.49
C SER A 3 26.34 13.73 -13.74
N HIS A 4 26.00 14.07 -14.99
CA HIS A 4 24.70 14.63 -15.33
C HIS A 4 23.59 13.57 -15.33
N ILE A 5 23.91 12.34 -15.75
CA ILE A 5 22.95 11.22 -15.78
C ILE A 5 22.58 10.74 -14.38
N MET A 6 23.52 10.74 -13.42
CA MET A 6 23.21 10.43 -12.03
C MET A 6 22.38 11.53 -11.35
N SER A 7 22.64 12.79 -11.68
CA SER A 7 21.86 13.94 -11.18
C SER A 7 20.42 13.95 -11.69
N THR A 8 20.18 13.59 -12.96
CA THR A 8 18.80 13.50 -13.48
C THR A 8 18.04 12.32 -12.88
N ASN A 9 18.66 11.15 -12.71
CA ASN A 9 18.02 9.98 -12.11
C ASN A 9 17.59 10.24 -10.65
N SER A 10 18.43 10.91 -9.86
CA SER A 10 18.07 11.37 -8.51
C SER A 10 16.87 12.31 -8.54
N ARG A 11 16.85 13.28 -9.46
CA ARG A 11 15.75 14.24 -9.60
C ARG A 11 14.42 13.55 -9.96
N TYR A 12 14.44 12.47 -10.74
CA TYR A 12 13.23 11.70 -11.06
C TYR A 12 12.74 10.88 -9.85
N VAL A 13 13.65 10.33 -9.05
CA VAL A 13 13.30 9.68 -7.78
C VAL A 13 12.64 10.67 -6.82
N ASP A 14 13.22 11.87 -6.67
CA ASP A 14 12.68 12.92 -5.79
C ASP A 14 11.27 13.35 -6.22
N VAL A 15 11.03 13.53 -7.52
CA VAL A 15 9.69 13.89 -8.04
C VAL A 15 8.67 12.78 -7.80
N ARG A 16 9.03 11.50 -8.03
CA ARG A 16 8.13 10.37 -7.76
C ARG A 16 7.83 10.22 -6.27
N ASN A 17 8.84 10.43 -5.43
CA ASN A 17 8.68 10.42 -3.99
C ASN A 17 7.76 11.55 -3.52
N MET A 18 8.00 12.78 -4.00
CA MET A 18 7.17 13.94 -3.72
C MET A 18 5.73 13.74 -4.21
N ALA A 19 5.53 13.12 -5.37
CA ALA A 19 4.19 12.80 -5.86
C ALA A 19 3.44 11.84 -4.91
N CYS A 20 4.11 10.81 -4.41
CA CYS A 20 3.53 9.91 -3.40
C CYS A 20 3.16 10.68 -2.12
N PHE A 21 4.05 11.55 -1.65
CA PHE A 21 3.80 12.40 -0.48
C PHE A 21 2.61 13.35 -0.70
N VAL A 22 2.53 14.04 -1.84
CA VAL A 22 1.40 14.92 -2.14
C VAL A 22 0.09 14.14 -2.17
N ILE A 23 0.08 12.94 -2.75
CA ILE A 23 -1.11 12.06 -2.74
C ILE A 23 -1.48 11.66 -1.30
N GLU A 24 -0.50 11.30 -0.46
CA GLU A 24 -0.71 11.01 0.96
C GLU A 24 -1.39 12.18 1.67
N GLN A 25 -0.85 13.40 1.51
CA GLN A 25 -1.43 14.61 2.10
C GLN A 25 -2.84 14.90 1.59
N LEU A 26 -3.09 14.75 0.29
CA LEU A 26 -4.41 14.94 -0.28
C LEU A 26 -5.41 13.91 0.26
N LEU A 27 -5.02 12.64 0.36
CA LEU A 27 -5.86 11.59 0.92
C LEU A 27 -6.19 11.88 2.40
N MET A 28 -5.25 12.40 3.19
CA MET A 28 -5.56 12.82 4.57
C MET A 28 -6.61 13.93 4.62
N LEU A 29 -6.56 14.89 3.70
CA LEU A 29 -7.45 16.05 3.70
C LEU A 29 -8.84 15.76 3.11
N VAL A 30 -8.89 15.02 2.00
CA VAL A 30 -10.12 14.83 1.22
C VAL A 30 -10.55 13.37 1.09
N GLY A 31 -9.78 12.41 1.59
CA GLY A 31 -10.06 10.97 1.50
C GLY A 31 -11.48 10.60 1.89
N PRO A 32 -12.01 11.01 3.05
CA PRO A 32 -13.38 10.68 3.45
C PRO A 32 -14.47 11.21 2.49
N LYS A 33 -14.16 12.22 1.66
CA LYS A 33 -15.06 12.81 0.67
C LYS A 33 -14.95 12.17 -0.71
N LEU A 34 -13.97 11.29 -0.94
CA LEU A 34 -13.79 10.63 -2.23
C LEU A 34 -14.83 9.52 -2.43
N ASN A 35 -15.53 9.59 -3.57
CA ASN A 35 -16.44 8.53 -3.99
C ASN A 35 -15.66 7.27 -4.47
N HIS A 36 -16.39 6.18 -4.73
CA HIS A 36 -15.76 4.92 -5.15
C HIS A 36 -14.99 5.03 -6.47
N GLU A 37 -15.45 5.84 -7.41
CA GLU A 37 -14.80 6.01 -8.72
C GLU A 37 -13.44 6.70 -8.57
N ALA A 38 -13.39 7.84 -7.87
CA ALA A 38 -12.15 8.54 -7.58
C ALA A 38 -11.16 7.63 -6.84
N ARG A 39 -11.64 6.84 -5.88
CA ARG A 39 -10.82 5.85 -5.17
C ARG A 39 -10.25 4.78 -6.09
N ARG A 40 -11.06 4.25 -7.02
CA ARG A 40 -10.65 3.26 -8.02
C ARG A 40 -9.65 3.81 -9.04
N ALA A 41 -9.64 5.12 -9.28
CA ALA A 41 -8.62 5.77 -10.10
C ALA A 41 -7.27 5.92 -9.37
N ILE A 42 -7.28 6.05 -8.04
CA ILE A 42 -6.07 6.36 -7.25
C ILE A 42 -5.27 5.10 -6.89
N TYR A 43 -5.90 4.11 -6.25
CA TYR A 43 -5.15 3.01 -5.65
C TYR A 43 -4.33 2.19 -6.69
N PRO A 44 -4.78 1.95 -7.93
CA PRO A 44 -3.97 1.21 -8.90
C PRO A 44 -2.70 1.97 -9.28
N GLU A 45 -2.74 3.29 -9.36
CA GLU A 45 -1.55 4.10 -9.67
C GLU A 45 -0.52 4.08 -8.55
N LEU A 46 -0.97 4.00 -7.29
CA LEU A 46 -0.09 3.81 -6.14
C LEU A 46 0.49 2.38 -6.10
N ILE A 47 -0.29 1.35 -6.43
CA ILE A 47 0.23 -0.03 -6.54
C ILE A 47 1.34 -0.11 -7.59
N LYS A 48 1.19 0.54 -8.75
CA LYS A 48 2.26 0.60 -9.77
C LYS A 48 3.55 1.26 -9.27
N ARG A 49 3.54 1.98 -8.15
CA ARG A 49 4.75 2.55 -7.52
C ARG A 49 5.42 1.57 -6.55
N LEU A 50 4.79 0.44 -6.22
CA LEU A 50 5.43 -0.63 -5.46
C LEU A 50 6.44 -1.43 -6.30
N ASP A 51 6.39 -1.31 -7.63
CA ASP A 51 7.40 -1.83 -8.57
C ASP A 51 8.50 -0.80 -8.91
N ASP A 52 8.57 0.32 -8.17
CA ASP A 52 9.57 1.34 -8.43
C ASP A 52 10.99 0.86 -8.09
N SER A 53 11.97 1.23 -8.90
CA SER A 53 13.38 0.89 -8.65
C SER A 53 13.96 1.52 -7.39
N SER A 54 13.32 2.56 -6.84
CA SER A 54 13.72 3.18 -5.58
C SER A 54 12.89 2.67 -4.41
N ASN A 55 13.55 2.05 -3.44
CA ASN A 55 12.95 1.63 -2.16
C ASN A 55 12.23 2.79 -1.46
N GLN A 56 12.78 4.00 -1.56
CA GLN A 56 12.18 5.19 -0.96
C GLN A 56 10.84 5.54 -1.61
N VAL A 57 10.71 5.37 -2.93
CA VAL A 57 9.43 5.57 -3.64
C VAL A 57 8.44 4.46 -3.28
N ARG A 58 8.88 3.20 -3.23
CA ARG A 58 8.04 2.07 -2.80
C ARG A 58 7.47 2.28 -1.40
N VAL A 59 8.31 2.69 -0.45
CA VAL A 59 7.89 3.03 0.92
C VAL A 59 6.92 4.23 0.94
N ALA A 60 7.17 5.28 0.17
CA ALA A 60 6.27 6.44 0.11
C ALA A 60 4.90 6.08 -0.51
N ALA A 61 4.88 5.20 -1.50
CA ALA A 61 3.65 4.69 -2.08
C ALA A 61 2.86 3.84 -1.07
N CYS A 62 3.53 3.00 -0.28
CA CYS A 62 2.90 2.29 0.83
C CYS A 62 2.29 3.26 1.86
N LYS A 63 2.97 4.35 2.23
CA LYS A 63 2.41 5.35 3.16
C LYS A 63 1.13 5.98 2.62
N ALA A 64 1.13 6.39 1.35
CA ALA A 64 -0.06 6.90 0.69
C ALA A 64 -1.20 5.86 0.64
N LEU A 65 -0.89 4.59 0.36
CA LEU A 65 -1.87 3.49 0.38
C LEU A 65 -2.43 3.23 1.79
N ALA A 66 -1.62 3.34 2.84
CA ALA A 66 -2.10 3.19 4.21
C ALA A 66 -3.11 4.29 4.55
N VAL A 67 -2.85 5.55 4.16
CA VAL A 67 -3.81 6.65 4.30
C VAL A 67 -5.06 6.44 3.44
N PHE A 68 -4.90 5.89 2.22
CA PHE A 68 -6.05 5.51 1.40
C PHE A 68 -6.97 4.53 2.15
N CYS A 69 -6.39 3.53 2.82
CA CYS A 69 -7.11 2.55 3.63
C CYS A 69 -7.79 3.18 4.84
N THR A 70 -7.09 3.97 5.64
CA THR A 70 -7.65 4.55 6.88
C THR A 70 -8.77 5.56 6.60
N THR A 71 -8.75 6.23 5.45
CA THR A 71 -9.76 7.21 5.07
C THR A 71 -10.93 6.61 4.28
N MET A 72 -10.91 5.32 3.93
CA MET A 72 -11.97 4.71 3.11
C MET A 72 -13.30 4.62 3.85
N ASN A 73 -14.41 4.85 3.14
CA ASN A 73 -15.74 4.69 3.69
C ASN A 73 -16.07 3.21 3.93
N ALA A 74 -16.95 2.93 4.90
CA ALA A 74 -17.30 1.56 5.29
C ALA A 74 -18.00 0.79 4.14
N ASP A 75 -18.68 1.51 3.26
CA ASP A 75 -19.37 0.98 2.06
C ASP A 75 -18.42 0.70 0.88
N TYR A 76 -17.11 0.96 1.01
CA TYR A 76 -16.14 0.65 -0.05
C TYR A 76 -16.16 -0.85 -0.38
N CYS A 77 -16.30 -1.22 -1.65
CA CYS A 77 -16.67 -2.59 -1.99
C CYS A 77 -15.58 -3.62 -1.67
N GLU A 78 -16.02 -4.83 -1.28
CA GLU A 78 -15.13 -5.95 -0.95
C GLU A 78 -14.25 -6.37 -2.16
N THR A 79 -14.80 -6.32 -3.38
CA THR A 79 -14.05 -6.69 -4.61
C THR A 79 -12.82 -5.81 -4.83
N ASN A 80 -12.97 -4.48 -4.77
CA ASN A 80 -11.84 -3.57 -4.94
C ASN A 80 -10.87 -3.63 -3.76
N SER A 81 -11.38 -3.89 -2.56
CA SER A 81 -10.55 -4.13 -1.37
C SER A 81 -9.69 -5.40 -1.54
N GLY A 82 -10.25 -6.46 -2.14
CA GLY A 82 -9.51 -7.66 -2.50
C GLY A 82 -8.44 -7.40 -3.56
N TYR A 83 -8.74 -6.62 -4.60
CA TYR A 83 -7.74 -6.24 -5.60
C TYR A 83 -6.61 -5.41 -5.02
N LEU A 84 -6.93 -4.47 -4.12
CA LEU A 84 -5.93 -3.71 -3.38
C LEU A 84 -5.06 -4.63 -2.53
N ALA A 85 -5.66 -5.54 -1.76
CA ALA A 85 -4.93 -6.50 -0.93
C ALA A 85 -4.01 -7.38 -1.78
N ALA A 86 -4.50 -7.94 -2.89
CA ALA A 86 -3.73 -8.78 -3.79
C ALA A 86 -2.53 -8.04 -4.43
N GLY A 87 -2.71 -6.75 -4.77
CA GLY A 87 -1.62 -5.94 -5.32
C GLY A 87 -0.54 -5.58 -4.30
N VAL A 88 -0.88 -5.50 -3.01
CA VAL A 88 0.08 -5.15 -1.95
C VAL A 88 0.74 -6.38 -1.34
N VAL A 89 0.04 -7.51 -1.25
CA VAL A 89 0.48 -8.69 -0.48
C VAL A 89 1.84 -9.22 -0.91
N ILE A 90 2.14 -9.21 -2.21
CA ILE A 90 3.42 -9.70 -2.74
C ILE A 90 4.62 -8.91 -2.22
N HIS A 91 4.43 -7.64 -1.85
CA HIS A 91 5.50 -6.76 -1.35
C HIS A 91 5.79 -6.97 0.14
N MET A 92 5.01 -7.76 0.87
CA MET A 92 5.39 -8.18 2.23
C MET A 92 6.56 -9.18 2.24
N ASP A 93 6.91 -9.77 1.09
CA ASP A 93 8.08 -10.62 0.95
C ASP A 93 9.17 -9.98 0.07
N ASP A 94 9.18 -8.65 -0.01
CA ASP A 94 10.22 -7.88 -0.70
C ASP A 94 11.64 -8.21 -0.21
N SER A 95 12.66 -7.93 -1.02
CA SER A 95 14.05 -8.06 -0.57
C SER A 95 14.42 -7.02 0.50
N GLU A 96 13.73 -5.88 0.51
CA GLU A 96 14.01 -4.74 1.36
C GLU A 96 13.06 -4.68 2.56
N MET A 97 13.61 -4.87 3.76
CA MET A 97 12.83 -4.95 5.00
C MET A 97 11.93 -3.73 5.23
N SER A 98 12.39 -2.52 4.86
CA SER A 98 11.56 -1.31 4.99
C SER A 98 10.34 -1.33 4.08
N VAL A 99 10.44 -1.96 2.90
CA VAL A 99 9.30 -2.12 1.98
C VAL A 99 8.34 -3.17 2.53
N GLN A 100 8.86 -4.28 3.07
CA GLN A 100 8.05 -5.31 3.71
C GLN A 100 7.20 -4.74 4.86
N GLU A 101 7.83 -3.98 5.77
CA GLU A 101 7.16 -3.34 6.91
C GLU A 101 6.09 -2.35 6.44
N ALA A 102 6.40 -1.54 5.41
CA ALA A 102 5.45 -0.58 4.87
C ALA A 102 4.26 -1.27 4.17
N ALA A 103 4.49 -2.35 3.43
CA ALA A 103 3.43 -3.16 2.81
C ALA A 103 2.55 -3.85 3.85
N CYS A 104 3.16 -4.39 4.92
CA CYS A 104 2.42 -4.94 6.06
C CYS A 104 1.51 -3.88 6.69
N SER A 105 2.02 -2.67 6.92
CA SER A 105 1.25 -1.56 7.50
C SER A 105 0.03 -1.18 6.64
N VAL A 106 0.14 -1.23 5.31
CA VAL A 106 -0.99 -1.01 4.39
C VAL A 106 -2.08 -2.07 4.59
N LEU A 107 -1.67 -3.33 4.69
CA LEU A 107 -2.60 -4.45 4.84
C LEU A 107 -3.21 -4.53 6.23
N GLU A 108 -2.50 -4.13 7.29
CA GLU A 108 -3.06 -3.93 8.63
C GLU A 108 -4.13 -2.82 8.62
N ALA A 109 -3.86 -1.70 7.95
CA ALA A 109 -4.83 -0.61 7.80
C ALA A 109 -6.07 -1.04 6.98
N LEU A 110 -5.87 -1.83 5.93
CA LEU A 110 -6.97 -2.38 5.15
C LEU A 110 -7.76 -3.43 5.93
N ALA A 111 -7.09 -4.31 6.68
CA ALA A 111 -7.71 -5.35 7.50
C ALA A 111 -8.65 -4.77 8.55
N ALA A 112 -8.28 -3.64 9.17
CA ALA A 112 -9.12 -2.94 10.14
C ALA A 112 -10.46 -2.46 9.55
N ARG A 113 -10.55 -2.26 8.23
CA ARG A 113 -11.75 -1.80 7.52
C ARG A 113 -12.47 -2.93 6.78
N LYS A 114 -11.70 -3.88 6.23
CA LYS A 114 -12.10 -4.89 5.25
C LYS A 114 -11.40 -6.23 5.55
N PRO A 115 -11.66 -6.85 6.73
CA PRO A 115 -10.89 -8.02 7.17
C PRO A 115 -11.12 -9.24 6.29
N HIS A 116 -12.33 -9.42 5.73
CA HIS A 116 -12.66 -10.60 4.93
C HIS A 116 -11.79 -10.74 3.66
N PRO A 117 -11.75 -9.75 2.74
CA PRO A 117 -10.94 -9.84 1.53
C PRO A 117 -9.44 -9.88 1.85
N VAL A 118 -8.98 -9.15 2.87
CA VAL A 118 -7.56 -9.20 3.27
C VAL A 118 -7.17 -10.58 3.73
N ARG A 119 -7.95 -11.20 4.62
CA ARG A 119 -7.68 -12.55 5.13
C ARG A 119 -7.59 -13.57 3.99
N LEU A 120 -8.47 -13.49 2.99
CA LEU A 120 -8.44 -14.38 1.83
C LEU A 120 -7.12 -14.24 1.04
N GLU A 121 -6.63 -13.02 0.83
CA GLU A 121 -5.37 -12.81 0.12
C GLU A 121 -4.14 -13.25 0.94
N ILE A 122 -4.12 -13.02 2.25
CA ILE A 122 -3.02 -13.47 3.11
C ILE A 122 -2.92 -15.00 3.12
N MET A 123 -4.04 -15.70 3.24
CA MET A 123 -4.08 -17.17 3.29
C MET A 123 -3.52 -17.83 2.03
N LYS A 124 -3.64 -17.19 0.85
CA LYS A 124 -3.12 -17.72 -0.41
C LYS A 124 -1.59 -17.77 -0.47
N VAL A 125 -0.91 -16.87 0.25
CA VAL A 125 0.53 -16.63 0.07
C VAL A 125 1.38 -16.97 1.30
N ARG A 126 0.79 -16.97 2.50
CA ARG A 126 1.48 -17.12 3.78
C ARG A 126 2.49 -18.27 3.82
N ASP A 127 2.12 -19.44 3.32
CA ASP A 127 2.99 -20.62 3.43
C ASP A 127 4.24 -20.54 2.55
N ARG A 128 4.20 -19.72 1.50
CA ARG A 128 5.28 -19.54 0.53
C ARG A 128 6.23 -18.39 0.88
N PHE A 129 5.76 -17.42 1.67
CA PHE A 129 6.57 -16.27 2.06
C PHE A 129 7.70 -16.68 3.00
N ARG A 130 8.87 -16.08 2.79
CA ARG A 130 9.97 -16.14 3.75
C ARG A 130 9.58 -15.40 5.03
N SER A 131 8.89 -14.28 4.90
CA SER A 131 8.61 -13.34 5.99
C SER A 131 7.23 -13.56 6.64
N LYS A 132 6.95 -14.80 7.06
CA LYS A 132 5.62 -15.23 7.57
C LYS A 132 5.08 -14.39 8.73
N HIS A 133 5.96 -13.81 9.54
CA HIS A 133 5.58 -12.95 10.66
C HIS A 133 4.76 -11.72 10.23
N TYR A 134 4.96 -11.17 9.03
CA TYR A 134 4.11 -10.10 8.50
C TYR A 134 2.71 -10.59 8.15
N CYS A 135 2.59 -11.81 7.59
CA CYS A 135 1.28 -12.43 7.38
C CYS A 135 0.54 -12.61 8.71
N ASP A 136 1.23 -13.09 9.74
CA ASP A 136 0.63 -13.30 11.07
C ASP A 136 0.14 -11.99 11.69
N ARG A 137 0.90 -10.90 11.53
CA ARG A 137 0.48 -9.54 11.94
C ARG A 137 -0.79 -9.09 11.25
N VAL A 138 -0.88 -9.23 9.92
CA VAL A 138 -2.07 -8.84 9.17
C VAL A 138 -3.28 -9.70 9.56
N LEU A 139 -3.09 -11.00 9.78
CA LEU A 139 -4.17 -11.89 10.24
C LEU A 139 -4.67 -11.50 11.63
N ALA A 140 -3.77 -11.17 12.55
CA ALA A 140 -4.16 -10.65 13.85
C ALA A 140 -4.93 -9.31 13.73
N ALA A 141 -4.59 -8.46 12.76
CA ALA A 141 -5.36 -7.25 12.48
C ALA A 141 -6.78 -7.54 11.95
N CYS A 142 -6.97 -8.63 11.19
CA CYS A 142 -8.30 -9.05 10.72
C CYS A 142 -9.23 -9.54 11.86
N GLU A 143 -8.67 -9.95 13.00
CA GLU A 143 -9.42 -10.46 14.16
C GLU A 143 -9.84 -9.36 15.15
N LYS A 144 -9.25 -8.16 15.02
CA LYS A 144 -9.58 -7.04 15.92
C LYS A 144 -11.02 -6.56 15.69
N PRO A 145 -11.75 -6.20 16.76
CA PRO A 145 -13.05 -5.56 16.62
C PRO A 145 -12.95 -4.29 15.77
N GLN A 146 -13.88 -4.13 14.83
CA GLN A 146 -13.95 -2.94 13.99
C GLN A 146 -14.43 -1.76 14.85
N THR A 147 -13.61 -0.70 14.92
CA THR A 147 -13.97 0.59 15.54
C THR A 147 -14.80 1.45 14.61
#